data_AF-A0A0U3NKA1-F1
#
_entry.id   AF-A0A0U3NKA1-F1
#
_cell.length_a   1.000
_cell.length_b   1.000
_cell.length_c   1.000
_cell.angle_alpha   90.00
_cell.angle_beta   90.00
_cell.angle_gamma   90.00
#
_symmetry.space_group_name_H-M   'P 1'
#
loop_
_entity.id
_entity.type
_entity.pdbx_description
1 polymer ?
#
loop_
_entity_poly.entity_id
_entity_poly.type
_entity_poly.pdbx_seq_one_letter_code
_entity_poly.pdbx_strand_id
1 'polypeptide(L)'
;MDKNILITVYGAEQICASCVGAPGSKDTYEWLQAAIGRKYIDDEISYNYIDIEQPPDDEKHRQLSERILDDEFFYPLVLVNEKIVAEGIPKLKTIYKELDKNGAVLQK
;
A
#
# COMPACT_ATOMS: atom_id res chain seq x y z
N MET A 1 20.29 12.77 -0.79
CA MET A 1 20.45 11.45 -0.16
C MET A 1 19.11 11.19 0.46
N ASP A 2 18.22 10.61 -0.34
CA ASP A 2 16.78 10.58 -0.09
C ASP A 2 16.38 9.12 -0.16
N LYS A 3 16.73 8.35 0.88
CA LYS A 3 16.25 6.98 1.02
C LYS A 3 14.87 7.04 1.69
N ASN A 4 13.91 7.67 1.02
CA ASN A 4 12.54 7.67 1.51
C ASN A 4 11.85 6.43 0.94
N ILE A 5 11.40 5.52 1.81
CA ILE A 5 10.67 4.33 1.38
C ILE A 5 9.23 4.74 1.14
N LEU A 6 8.74 4.57 -0.09
CA LEU A 6 7.36 4.92 -0.44
C LEU A 6 6.46 3.69 -0.33
N ILE A 7 5.44 3.79 0.52
CA ILE A 7 4.35 2.83 0.61
C ILE A 7 3.15 3.41 -0.12
N THR A 8 2.69 2.72 -1.17
CA THR A 8 1.49 3.13 -1.91
C THR A 8 0.39 2.10 -1.70
N VAL A 9 -0.79 2.55 -1.29
CA VAL A 9 -1.98 1.70 -1.19
C VAL A 9 -2.96 2.14 -2.26
N TYR A 10 -3.29 1.23 -3.17
CA TYR A 10 -4.34 1.42 -4.15
C TYR A 10 -5.62 0.81 -3.61
N GLY A 11 -6.72 1.53 -3.72
CA GLY A 11 -8.04 0.95 -3.52
C GLY A 11 -9.14 1.93 -3.80
N ALA A 12 -10.37 1.51 -3.50
CA ALA A 12 -11.57 2.31 -3.69
C ALA A 12 -12.28 2.56 -2.35
N GLU A 13 -13.28 3.45 -2.38
CA GLU A 13 -14.21 3.64 -1.27
C GLU A 13 -15.10 2.40 -1.06
N GLN A 14 -15.45 1.72 -2.15
CA GLN A 14 -16.21 0.47 -2.07
C GLN A 14 -15.33 -0.68 -1.54
N ILE A 15 -15.96 -1.68 -0.92
CA ILE A 15 -15.27 -2.90 -0.51
C ILE A 15 -15.07 -3.79 -1.74
N CYS A 16 -13.87 -4.33 -1.90
CA CYS A 16 -13.55 -5.28 -2.94
C CYS A 16 -14.51 -6.49 -2.90
N ALA A 17 -15.23 -6.70 -4.00
CA ALA A 17 -16.23 -7.77 -4.13
C ALA A 17 -15.63 -9.16 -3.90
N SER A 18 -14.35 -9.34 -4.24
CA SER A 18 -13.59 -10.58 -4.07
C SER A 18 -12.98 -10.74 -2.66
N CYS A 19 -13.02 -9.70 -1.83
CA CYS A 19 -12.42 -9.67 -0.48
C CYS A 19 -13.48 -9.48 0.62
N VAL A 20 -14.59 -10.21 0.52
CA VAL A 20 -15.68 -10.12 1.50
C VAL A 20 -15.18 -10.37 2.94
N GLY A 21 -15.43 -9.40 3.82
CA GLY A 21 -15.00 -9.44 5.22
C GLY A 21 -13.61 -8.83 5.50
N ALA A 22 -12.92 -8.33 4.47
CA ALA A 22 -11.71 -7.54 4.63
C ALA A 22 -12.04 -6.09 5.06
N PRO A 23 -11.10 -5.40 5.75
CA PRO A 23 -11.24 -3.96 6.01
C PRO A 23 -11.24 -3.15 4.72
N GLY A 24 -11.80 -1.93 4.77
CA GLY A 24 -11.77 -1.02 3.63
C GLY A 24 -10.35 -0.58 3.26
N SER A 25 -10.20 -0.06 2.03
CA SER A 25 -8.91 0.38 1.52
C SER A 25 -8.32 1.52 2.36
N LYS A 26 -9.16 2.48 2.75
CA LYS A 26 -8.79 3.61 3.62
C LYS A 26 -8.42 3.14 5.03
N ASP A 27 -9.21 2.25 5.64
CA ASP A 27 -8.89 1.66 6.95
C ASP A 27 -7.56 0.91 6.93
N THR A 28 -7.30 0.17 5.84
CA THR A 28 -6.05 -0.56 5.64
C THR A 28 -4.87 0.40 5.53
N TYR A 29 -5.03 1.51 4.80
CA TYR A 29 -4.00 2.55 4.69
C TYR A 29 -3.65 3.15 6.06
N GLU A 30 -4.65 3.58 6.83
CA GLU A 30 -4.45 4.16 8.17
C GLU A 30 -3.85 3.13 9.15
N TRP A 31 -4.32 1.89 9.09
CA TRP A 31 -3.79 0.79 9.90
C TRP A 31 -2.31 0.52 9.59
N LEU A 32 -1.92 0.55 8.32
CA LEU A 32 -0.52 0.37 7.92
C LEU A 32 0.35 1.50 8.44
N GLN A 33 -0.06 2.76 8.28
CA GLN A 33 0.64 3.91 8.83
C GLN A 33 0.87 3.75 10.33
N ALA A 34 -0.19 3.43 11.08
CA ALA A 34 -0.09 3.24 12.53
C ALA A 34 0.79 2.05 12.91
N ALA A 35 0.73 0.93 12.19
CA ALA A 35 1.53 -0.27 12.48
C ALA A 35 3.01 -0.06 12.20
N ILE A 36 3.33 0.57 11.08
CA ILE A 36 4.69 0.84 10.63
C ILE A 36 5.32 1.93 11.49
N GLY A 37 4.60 3.01 11.77
CA GLY A 37 5.02 4.08 12.67
C GLY A 37 5.20 3.65 14.14
N ARG A 38 4.80 2.43 14.54
CA ARG A 38 5.16 1.84 15.84
C ARG A 38 6.48 1.05 15.81
N LYS A 39 6.95 0.65 14.64
CA LYS A 39 8.10 -0.24 14.47
C LYS A 39 9.31 0.47 13.88
N TYR A 40 9.11 1.41 12.96
CA TYR A 40 10.15 2.08 12.18
C TYR A 40 10.15 3.59 12.41
N ILE A 41 11.29 4.24 12.22
CA ILE A 41 11.40 5.69 12.20
C ILE A 41 10.56 6.20 11.02
N ASP A 42 9.46 6.87 11.34
CA ASP A 42 8.41 7.23 10.37
C ASP A 42 8.88 8.33 9.38
N ASP A 43 9.80 9.20 9.80
CA ASP A 43 10.34 10.29 8.97
C ASP A 43 11.07 9.80 7.69
N GLU A 44 11.46 8.52 7.63
CA GLU A 44 12.08 7.90 6.45
C GLU A 44 11.09 7.12 5.56
N ILE A 45 9.79 7.13 5.91
CA ILE A 45 8.74 6.38 5.22
C ILE A 45 7.63 7.33 4.79
N SER A 46 7.37 7.38 3.48
CA SER A 46 6.26 8.11 2.90
C SER A 46 5.10 7.18 2.63
N TYR A 47 3.89 7.70 2.77
CA TYR A 47 2.65 6.96 2.50
C TYR A 47 1.85 7.71 1.45
N ASN A 48 1.31 6.95 0.50
CA ASN A 48 0.45 7.47 -0.54
C ASN A 48 -0.77 6.58 -0.71
N TYR A 49 -1.94 7.19 -0.84
CA TYR A 49 -3.17 6.49 -1.15
C TYR A 49 -3.60 6.87 -2.57
N ILE A 50 -3.85 5.87 -3.42
CA ILE A 50 -4.36 6.06 -4.78
C ILE A 50 -5.78 5.51 -4.84
N ASP A 51 -6.71 6.38 -5.20
CA ASP A 51 -8.06 5.97 -5.58
C ASP A 51 -8.02 5.36 -6.99
N ILE A 52 -8.35 4.08 -7.11
CA ILE A 52 -8.36 3.38 -8.40
C ILE A 52 -9.47 3.85 -9.34
N GLU A 53 -10.53 4.46 -8.81
CA GLU A 53 -11.64 5.00 -9.60
C GLU A 53 -11.31 6.41 -10.14
N GLN A 54 -10.39 7.11 -9.46
CA GLN A 54 -9.92 8.45 -9.82
C GLN A 54 -8.40 8.55 -9.66
N PRO A 55 -7.62 7.78 -10.45
CA PRO A 55 -6.16 7.80 -10.32
C PRO A 55 -5.59 9.15 -10.75
N PRO A 56 -4.42 9.55 -10.22
CA PRO A 56 -3.72 10.77 -10.64
C PRO A 56 -3.32 10.70 -12.12
N ASP A 57 -3.00 11.86 -12.70
CA ASP A 57 -2.53 11.98 -14.09
C ASP A 57 -1.05 11.53 -14.24
N ASP A 58 -0.83 10.26 -13.92
CA ASP A 58 0.43 9.53 -14.07
C ASP A 58 0.14 8.19 -14.73
N GLU A 59 0.87 7.88 -15.80
CA GLU A 59 0.63 6.70 -16.62
C GLU A 59 0.76 5.39 -15.83
N LYS A 60 1.70 5.30 -14.88
CA LYS A 60 1.88 4.06 -14.08
C LYS A 60 0.70 3.85 -13.15
N HIS A 61 0.24 4.91 -12.49
CA HIS A 61 -0.91 4.85 -11.59
C HIS A 61 -2.19 4.49 -12.35
N ARG A 62 -2.39 5.06 -13.55
CA ARG A 62 -3.54 4.74 -14.42
C ARG A 62 -3.53 3.28 -14.85
N GLN A 63 -2.42 2.80 -15.42
CA GLN A 63 -2.29 1.41 -15.87
C GLN A 63 -2.51 0.40 -14.73
N LEU A 64 -1.97 0.66 -13.55
CA LEU A 64 -2.16 -0.26 -12.42
C LEU A 64 -3.60 -0.22 -11.90
N SER A 65 -4.24 0.94 -11.90
CA SER A 65 -5.64 1.07 -11.48
C SER A 65 -6.58 0.36 -12.45
N GLU A 66 -6.35 0.47 -13.75
CA GLU A 66 -7.09 -0.29 -14.78
C GLU A 66 -6.98 -1.80 -14.55
N ARG A 67 -5.78 -2.32 -14.28
CA ARG A 67 -5.57 -3.74 -13.98
C ARG A 67 -6.29 -4.22 -12.71
N ILE A 68 -6.40 -3.36 -11.70
CA ILE A 68 -7.18 -3.66 -10.48
C ILE A 68 -8.68 -3.69 -10.80
N LEU A 69 -9.17 -2.75 -11.60
CA LEU A 69 -10.58 -2.69 -12.02
C LEU A 69 -10.96 -3.83 -12.96
N ASP A 70 -10.01 -4.34 -13.75
CA ASP A 70 -10.15 -5.51 -14.62
C ASP A 70 -10.00 -6.85 -13.86
N ASP A 71 -10.06 -6.82 -12.53
CA ASP A 71 -9.94 -7.98 -11.63
C ASP A 71 -8.61 -8.77 -11.78
N GLU A 72 -7.55 -8.16 -12.32
CA GLU A 72 -6.22 -8.78 -12.40
C GLU A 72 -5.54 -8.80 -11.02
N PHE A 73 -5.80 -7.78 -10.19
CA PHE A 73 -5.32 -7.67 -8.81
C PHE A 73 -6.47 -7.32 -7.86
N PHE A 74 -6.32 -7.70 -6.60
CA PHE A 74 -7.30 -7.35 -5.57
C PHE A 74 -6.90 -6.10 -4.79
N TYR A 75 -7.86 -5.24 -4.47
CA TYR A 75 -7.65 -4.10 -3.60
C TYR A 75 -8.15 -4.36 -2.16
N PRO A 76 -7.53 -3.76 -1.13
CA PRO A 76 -6.38 -2.86 -1.19
C PRO A 76 -5.08 -3.54 -1.67
N LEU A 77 -4.43 -2.93 -2.67
CA LEU A 77 -3.15 -3.37 -3.23
C LEU A 77 -2.03 -2.50 -2.66
N VAL A 78 -1.05 -3.13 -2.02
CA VAL A 78 0.03 -2.46 -1.29
C VAL A 78 1.34 -2.62 -2.03
N LEU A 79 2.01 -1.50 -2.30
CA LEU A 79 3.34 -1.44 -2.91
C LEU A 79 4.35 -0.84 -1.94
N VAL A 80 5.60 -1.30 -2.02
CA VAL A 80 6.77 -0.69 -1.39
C VAL A 80 7.78 -0.37 -2.50
N ASN A 81 8.11 0.90 -2.71
CA ASN A 81 8.98 1.37 -3.79
C ASN A 81 8.59 0.75 -5.16
N GLU A 82 7.33 0.92 -5.55
CA GLU A 82 6.75 0.41 -6.81
C GLU A 82 6.61 -1.13 -6.90
N LYS A 83 7.03 -1.88 -5.87
CA LYS A 83 6.90 -3.34 -5.85
C LYS A 83 5.66 -3.77 -5.10
N ILE A 84 4.80 -4.56 -5.74
CA ILE A 84 3.62 -5.18 -5.10
C ILE A 84 4.08 -6.15 -4.00
N VAL A 85 3.59 -5.93 -2.77
CA VAL A 85 3.95 -6.74 -1.58
C VAL A 85 2.78 -7.47 -0.95
N ALA A 86 1.56 -6.98 -1.16
CA ALA A 86 0.33 -7.57 -0.66
C ALA A 86 -0.89 -7.04 -1.41
N GLU A 87 -1.96 -7.82 -1.43
CA GLU A 87 -3.23 -7.47 -2.08
C GLU A 87 -4.41 -8.07 -1.28
N GLY A 88 -5.59 -7.46 -1.38
CA GLY A 88 -6.83 -7.91 -0.75
C GLY A 88 -6.82 -7.86 0.79
N ILE A 89 -6.16 -8.82 1.45
CA ILE A 89 -5.99 -8.87 2.91
C ILE A 89 -4.49 -8.74 3.24
N PRO A 90 -3.95 -7.52 3.35
CA PRO A 90 -2.52 -7.32 3.53
C PRO A 90 -2.01 -7.88 4.86
N LYS A 91 -0.85 -8.54 4.79
CA LYS A 91 -0.18 -9.11 5.98
C LYS A 91 1.03 -8.25 6.33
N LEU A 92 1.06 -7.68 7.55
CA LEU A 92 2.20 -6.88 8.04
C LEU A 92 3.54 -7.59 7.88
N LYS A 93 3.58 -8.93 8.02
CA LYS A 93 4.81 -9.71 7.89
C LYS A 93 5.47 -9.56 6.50
N THR A 94 4.70 -9.51 5.41
CA THR A 94 5.27 -9.35 4.06
C THR A 94 5.76 -7.93 3.83
N ILE A 95 5.01 -6.95 4.33
CA ILE A 95 5.33 -5.53 4.24
C ILE A 95 6.60 -5.22 5.03
N TYR A 96 6.67 -5.62 6.30
CA TYR A 96 7.86 -5.48 7.14
C TYR A 96 9.10 -6.11 6.52
N LYS A 97 8.97 -7.31 5.96
CA LYS A 97 10.08 -7.97 5.26
C LYS A 97 10.59 -7.13 4.10
N GLU A 98 9.72 -6.45 3.37
CA GLU A 98 10.13 -5.59 2.26
C GLU A 98 10.71 -4.26 2.73
N LEU A 99 10.15 -3.66 3.80
CA LEU A 99 10.71 -2.47 4.44
C LEU A 99 12.13 -2.73 4.96
N ASP A 100 12.35 -3.86 5.65
CA ASP A 100 13.66 -4.27 6.16
C ASP A 100 14.69 -4.40 5.02
N LYS A 101 14.30 -4.96 3.87
CA LYS A 101 15.18 -5.06 2.69
C LYS A 101 15.51 -3.69 2.07
N ASN A 102 14.57 -2.75 2.13
CA ASN A 102 14.76 -1.39 1.64
C ASN A 102 15.50 -0.51 2.67
N GLY A 103 15.87 -1.06 3.83
CA GLY A 103 16.70 -0.39 4.82
C GLY A 103 15.93 0.45 5.83
N ALA A 104 14.64 0.18 6.06
CA ALA A 104 13.86 0.87 7.08
C ALA A 104 14.53 0.73 8.46
N VAL A 105 14.66 1.85 9.18
CA VAL A 105 15.32 1.89 10.49
C VAL A 105 14.31 1.64 11.59
N LEU A 106 14.61 0.71 12.51
CA LEU A 106 13.74 0.42 13.65
C LEU A 106 13.75 1.56 14.69
N GLN A 107 12.61 1.82 15.30
CA GLN A 107 12.56 2.64 16.53
C GLN A 107 13.28 1.87 17.66
N LYS A 108 14.02 2.59 18.51
CA LYS A 108 14.73 2.00 19.66
C LYS A 108 13.83 1.90 20.89
#